data_AF-A0A480AD12-F1
#
_entry.id   AF-A0A480AD12-F1
#
_cell.length_a   1.000
_cell.length_b   1.000
_cell.length_c   1.000
_cell.angle_alpha   90.00
_cell.angle_beta   90.00
_cell.angle_gamma   90.00
#
_symmetry.space_group_name_H-M   'P 1'
#
loop_
_entity.id
_entity.type
_entity.pdbx_description
1 polymer ?
#
loop_
_entity_poly.entity_id
_entity_poly.type
_entity_poly.pdbx_seq_one_letter_code
_entity_poly.pdbx_strand_id
1 'polypeptide(L)'
;MVHDIEGISPGFYKNTHLIEAGNFREKIGYLCINQAIDRDCAVTLFFVSNYLSYQTAVQLAGFIGKSVYLFSNYWEIDCSRIGAFYDDETQDFLQTNKDVLYAMAIGK
;
A
#
# COMPACT_ATOMS: atom_id res chain seq x y z
N MET A 1 -2.25 3.73 -3.03
CA MET A 1 -3.18 3.49 -4.15
C MET A 1 -4.59 3.61 -3.63
N VAL A 2 -5.40 4.45 -4.25
CA VAL A 2 -6.81 4.61 -3.88
C VAL A 2 -7.64 4.00 -5.01
N HIS A 3 -8.56 3.10 -4.65
CA HIS A 3 -9.41 2.39 -5.60
C HIS A 3 -10.86 2.85 -5.52
N ASP A 4 -11.41 2.94 -4.32
CA ASP A 4 -12.83 3.28 -4.12
C ASP A 4 -13.04 3.91 -2.73
N ILE A 5 -12.96 5.25 -2.69
CA ILE A 5 -13.18 6.05 -1.49
C ILE A 5 -14.06 7.24 -1.87
N GLU A 6 -15.16 7.43 -1.15
CA GLU A 6 -16.06 8.55 -1.37
C GLU A 6 -15.32 9.89 -1.23
N GLY A 7 -15.48 10.76 -2.23
CA GLY A 7 -14.85 12.09 -2.24
C GLY A 7 -13.36 12.11 -2.59
N ILE A 8 -12.73 10.96 -2.88
CA ILE A 8 -11.33 10.89 -3.34
C ILE A 8 -11.28 10.23 -4.72
N SER A 9 -10.59 10.86 -5.67
CA SER A 9 -10.42 10.30 -7.00
C SER A 9 -9.58 9.01 -6.95
N PRO A 10 -9.96 7.93 -7.65
CA PRO A 10 -9.12 6.74 -7.75
C PRO A 10 -7.79 7.06 -8.44
N GLY A 11 -6.70 6.49 -7.93
CA GLY A 11 -5.39 6.67 -8.54
C GLY A 11 -4.18 6.32 -7.70
N PHE A 12 -3.01 6.64 -8.26
CA PHE A 12 -1.74 6.60 -7.59
C PHE A 12 -1.49 7.91 -6.85
N TYR A 13 -1.39 7.80 -5.52
CA TYR A 13 -1.06 8.91 -4.64
C TYR A 13 0.33 8.71 -4.05
N LYS A 14 1.09 9.79 -4.00
CA LYS A 14 2.33 9.88 -3.22
C LYS A 14 2.11 10.87 -2.09
N ASN A 15 2.17 10.39 -0.86
CA ASN A 15 1.67 11.11 0.32
C ASN A 15 0.20 11.51 0.12
N THR A 16 -0.08 12.79 -0.05
CA THR A 16 -1.43 13.35 -0.27
C THR A 16 -1.65 13.89 -1.68
N HIS A 17 -0.67 13.76 -2.58
CA HIS A 17 -0.74 14.29 -3.94
C HIS A 17 -1.08 13.17 -4.93
N LEU A 18 -2.11 13.40 -5.75
CA LEU A 18 -2.45 12.56 -6.89
C LEU A 18 -1.37 12.70 -7.96
N ILE A 19 -0.70 11.60 -8.28
CA ILE A 19 0.32 11.53 -9.33
C ILE A 19 -0.32 11.13 -10.64
N GLU A 20 -1.18 10.11 -10.60
CA GLU A 20 -1.86 9.58 -11.78
C GLU A 20 -3.28 9.13 -11.39
N ALA A 21 -4.28 9.67 -12.07
CA ALA A 21 -5.66 9.25 -11.92
C ALA A 21 -5.90 7.98 -12.74
N GLY A 22 -6.61 7.00 -12.17
CA GLY A 22 -6.90 5.77 -12.90
C GLY A 22 -7.34 4.61 -12.03
N ASN A 23 -7.80 3.54 -12.69
CA ASN A 23 -8.10 2.28 -12.03
C ASN A 23 -6.88 1.37 -12.06
N PHE A 24 -6.29 1.15 -10.89
CA PHE A 24 -5.09 0.31 -10.72
C PHE A 24 -5.38 -1.04 -10.04
N ARG A 25 -6.65 -1.45 -9.88
CA ARG A 25 -7.01 -2.68 -9.14
C ARG A 25 -6.31 -3.91 -9.69
N GLU A 26 -6.39 -4.14 -11.00
CA GLU A 26 -5.75 -5.31 -11.64
C GLU A 26 -4.23 -5.26 -11.53
N LYS A 27 -3.62 -4.07 -11.71
CA LYS A 27 -2.17 -3.92 -11.56
C LYS A 27 -1.73 -4.20 -10.13
N ILE A 28 -2.50 -3.75 -9.14
CA ILE A 28 -2.20 -3.97 -7.72
C ILE A 28 -2.40 -5.42 -7.31
N GLY A 29 -3.49 -6.05 -7.76
CA GLY A 29 -3.69 -7.49 -7.61
C GLY A 29 -2.51 -8.27 -8.16
N TYR A 30 -2.08 -7.98 -9.39
CA TYR A 30 -0.90 -8.61 -10.00
C TYR A 30 0.37 -8.37 -9.16
N LEU A 31 0.68 -7.12 -8.82
CA LEU A 31 1.90 -6.78 -8.07
C LEU A 31 1.98 -7.51 -6.73
N CYS A 32 0.84 -7.68 -6.06
CA CYS A 32 0.72 -8.41 -4.80
C CYS A 32 0.56 -9.94 -4.99
N ILE A 33 1.11 -10.49 -6.07
CA ILE A 33 1.12 -11.93 -6.40
C ILE A 33 -0.31 -12.49 -6.58
N ASN A 34 -1.12 -11.75 -7.34
CA ASN A 34 -2.52 -12.09 -7.66
C ASN A 34 -3.42 -12.25 -6.43
N GLN A 35 -3.13 -11.52 -5.35
CA GLN A 35 -3.97 -11.53 -4.16
C GLN A 35 -5.24 -10.71 -4.39
N ALA A 36 -6.39 -11.38 -4.27
CA ALA A 36 -7.70 -10.74 -4.42
C ALA A 36 -7.93 -9.61 -3.40
N ILE A 37 -7.37 -9.74 -2.20
CA ILE A 37 -7.47 -8.73 -1.13
C ILE A 37 -6.94 -7.38 -1.62
N ASP A 38 -5.78 -7.35 -2.28
CA ASP A 38 -5.17 -6.12 -2.79
C ASP A 38 -5.90 -5.53 -4.00
N ARG A 39 -6.52 -6.39 -4.83
CA ARG A 39 -7.33 -5.95 -5.97
C ARG A 39 -8.65 -5.34 -5.52
N ASP A 40 -9.28 -5.94 -4.51
CA ASP A 40 -10.67 -5.67 -4.15
C ASP A 40 -10.79 -4.65 -3.00
N CYS A 41 -9.71 -4.35 -2.29
CA CYS A 41 -9.71 -3.34 -1.22
C CYS A 41 -10.03 -1.91 -1.72
N ALA A 42 -10.30 -1.02 -0.77
CA ALA A 42 -10.55 0.39 -1.05
C ALA A 42 -9.22 1.16 -1.24
N VAL A 43 -8.18 0.80 -0.49
CA VAL A 43 -6.86 1.45 -0.51
C VAL A 43 -5.76 0.41 -0.29
N THR A 44 -4.70 0.49 -1.09
CA THR A 44 -3.43 -0.22 -0.85
C THR A 44 -2.33 0.77 -0.52
N LEU A 45 -1.75 0.66 0.67
CA LEU A 45 -0.61 1.46 1.13
C LEU A 45 0.69 0.73 0.87
N PHE A 46 1.64 1.37 0.21
CA PHE A 46 3.03 0.89 0.10
C PHE A 46 3.93 1.69 1.03
N PHE A 47 4.66 0.99 1.88
CA PHE A 47 5.65 1.60 2.76
C PHE A 47 6.99 1.63 2.04
N VAL A 48 7.41 2.82 1.61
CA VAL A 48 8.62 3.00 0.81
C VAL A 48 9.64 3.80 1.62
N SER A 49 10.91 3.39 1.62
CA SER A 49 11.91 4.12 2.40
C SER A 49 13.33 4.05 1.81
N ASN A 50 14.07 5.14 2.01
CA ASN A 50 15.50 5.22 1.75
C ASN A 50 16.24 5.29 3.10
N TYR A 51 16.70 4.13 3.58
CA TYR A 51 17.31 4.02 4.91
C TYR A 51 18.78 3.64 4.83
N LEU A 52 19.52 4.02 5.88
CA LEU A 52 20.87 3.53 6.14
C LEU A 52 20.86 2.13 6.77
N SER A 53 19.78 1.78 7.49
CA SER A 53 19.60 0.49 8.17
C SER A 53 18.25 -0.13 7.80
N TYR A 54 18.29 -1.25 7.07
CA TYR A 54 17.11 -2.01 6.67
C TYR A 54 16.27 -2.46 7.88
N GLN A 55 16.94 -2.96 8.92
CA GLN A 55 16.28 -3.47 10.11
C GLN A 55 15.45 -2.38 10.82
N THR A 56 16.03 -1.19 10.99
CA THR A 56 15.34 -0.05 11.63
C THR A 56 14.13 0.39 10.81
N ALA A 57 14.25 0.40 9.49
CA ALA A 57 13.16 0.80 8.62
C ALA A 57 12.00 -0.19 8.64
N VAL A 58 12.28 -1.50 8.58
CA VAL A 58 11.25 -2.54 8.71
C VAL A 58 10.54 -2.48 10.06
N GLN A 59 11.28 -2.21 11.15
CA GLN A 59 10.70 -2.03 12.49
C GLN A 59 9.77 -0.82 12.54
N LEU A 60 10.19 0.32 12.01
CA LEU A 60 9.35 1.53 11.95
C LEU A 60 8.12 1.31 11.08
N ALA A 61 8.29 0.70 9.92
CA ALA A 61 7.19 0.38 9.03
C ALA A 61 6.18 -0.56 9.70
N GLY A 62 6.67 -1.55 10.46
CA GLY A 62 5.83 -2.45 11.28
C GLY A 62 5.10 -1.72 12.41
N PHE A 63 5.75 -0.76 13.07
CA PHE A 63 5.12 0.09 14.09
C PHE A 63 3.96 0.90 13.51
N ILE A 64 4.19 1.59 12.39
CA ILE A 64 3.15 2.36 11.68
C ILE A 64 2.01 1.44 11.23
N GLY A 65 2.34 0.27 10.66
CA GLY A 65 1.35 -0.72 10.24
C GLY A 65 0.47 -1.20 11.39
N LYS A 66 1.06 -1.41 12.58
CA LYS A 66 0.29 -1.78 13.77
C LYS A 66 -0.63 -0.64 14.23
N SER A 67 -0.18 0.61 14.14
CA SER A 67 -1.04 1.76 14.41
C SER A 67 -2.23 1.81 13.45
N VAL A 68 -1.99 1.65 12.14
CA VAL A 68 -3.07 1.57 11.13
C VAL A 68 -4.03 0.44 11.47
N TYR A 69 -3.51 -0.75 11.79
CA TYR A 69 -4.34 -1.89 12.19
C TYR A 69 -5.25 -1.58 13.39
N LEU A 70 -4.72 -0.96 14.45
CA LEU A 70 -5.50 -0.61 15.63
C LEU A 70 -6.58 0.44 15.31
N PHE A 71 -6.26 1.44 14.50
CA PHE A 71 -7.25 2.42 14.05
C PHE A 71 -8.32 1.77 13.16
N SER A 72 -7.94 0.91 12.21
CA SER A 72 -8.89 0.19 11.38
C SER A 72 -9.89 -0.60 12.23
N ASN A 73 -9.40 -1.34 13.23
CA ASN A 73 -10.28 -2.05 14.18
C ASN A 73 -11.20 -1.09 14.95
N TYR A 74 -10.68 0.05 15.41
CA TYR A 74 -11.48 1.06 16.11
C TYR A 74 -12.60 1.65 15.24
N TRP A 75 -12.34 1.83 13.93
CA TRP A 75 -13.29 2.37 12.95
C TRP A 75 -14.15 1.29 12.28
N GLU A 76 -14.08 0.03 12.73
CA GLU A 76 -14.82 -1.11 12.15
C GLU A 76 -14.58 -1.28 10.64
N ILE A 77 -13.34 -1.06 10.20
CA ILE A 77 -12.86 -1.36 8.85
C ILE A 77 -11.77 -2.43 8.91
N ASP A 78 -11.65 -3.18 7.82
CA ASP A 78 -10.68 -4.25 7.70
C ASP A 78 -9.35 -3.73 7.17
N CYS A 79 -8.28 -4.37 7.62
CA CYS A 79 -6.97 -4.20 7.00
C CYS A 79 -6.17 -5.49 7.06
N SER A 80 -5.33 -5.69 6.05
CA SER A 80 -4.45 -6.85 5.96
C SER A 80 -3.07 -6.41 5.53
N ARG A 81 -2.04 -6.96 6.20
CA ARG A 81 -0.65 -6.77 5.80
C ARG A 81 -0.29 -7.78 4.72
N ILE A 82 0.37 -7.30 3.68
CA ILE A 82 0.82 -8.06 2.53
C ILE A 82 2.34 -8.04 2.51
N GLY A 83 2.92 -9.20 2.78
CA GLY A 83 4.37 -9.36 2.90
C GLY A 83 5.07 -9.74 1.59
N ALA A 84 4.32 -10.05 0.53
CA ALA A 84 4.87 -10.56 -0.72
C ALA A 84 4.26 -9.81 -1.91
N PHE A 85 5.14 -9.31 -2.77
CA PHE A 85 4.84 -8.57 -4.00
C PHE A 85 6.06 -8.66 -4.92
N TYR A 86 5.90 -8.33 -6.20
CA TYR A 86 7.02 -8.24 -7.14
C TYR A 86 7.82 -6.96 -6.89
N ASP A 87 8.92 -7.03 -6.13
CA ASP A 87 9.70 -5.87 -5.65
C ASP A 87 10.10 -4.91 -6.79
N ASP A 88 10.84 -5.40 -7.79
CA ASP A 88 11.36 -4.59 -8.91
C ASP A 88 10.22 -3.92 -9.70
N GLU A 89 9.18 -4.69 -10.04
CA GLU A 89 8.02 -4.16 -10.77
C GLU A 89 7.21 -3.15 -9.95
N THR A 90 7.16 -3.35 -8.63
CA THR A 90 6.48 -2.42 -7.73
C THR A 90 7.27 -1.12 -7.61
N GLN A 91 8.60 -1.18 -7.54
CA GLN A 91 9.47 -0.01 -7.57
C GLN A 91 9.31 0.79 -8.86
N ASP A 92 9.31 0.10 -10.01
CA ASP A 92 9.09 0.70 -11.32
C ASP A 92 7.72 1.37 -11.40
N PHE A 93 6.67 0.67 -10.95
CA PHE A 93 5.31 1.21 -10.94
C PHE A 93 5.16 2.43 -10.01
N LEU A 94 5.80 2.40 -8.85
CA LEU A 94 5.82 3.52 -7.90
C LEU A 94 6.80 4.63 -8.30
N GLN A 95 7.51 4.48 -9.43
CA GLN A 95 8.50 5.43 -9.96
C GLN A 95 9.52 5.82 -8.89
N THR A 96 10.05 4.82 -8.18
CA THR A 96 10.94 5.01 -7.04
C THR A 96 12.13 4.06 -7.13
N ASN A 97 13.31 4.55 -6.79
CA ASN A 97 14.52 3.73 -6.61
C ASN A 97 14.72 3.32 -5.14
N LYS A 98 13.70 3.52 -4.31
CA LYS A 98 13.70 3.22 -2.88
C LYS A 98 13.05 1.87 -2.64
N ASP A 99 13.52 1.16 -1.64
CA ASP A 99 12.95 -0.13 -1.24
C ASP A 99 11.49 0.00 -0.81
N VAL A 100 10.67 -0.93 -1.29
CA VAL A 100 9.30 -1.13 -0.85
C VAL A 100 9.35 -2.16 0.28
N LEU A 101 8.98 -1.76 1.49
CA LEU A 101 9.15 -2.56 2.70
C LEU A 101 8.01 -3.55 2.94
N TYR A 102 6.78 -3.13 2.65
CA TYR A 102 5.59 -3.98 2.61
C TYR A 102 4.38 -3.22 2.05
N ALA A 103 3.31 -3.96 1.73
CA ALA A 103 2.00 -3.42 1.34
C ALA A 103 0.93 -3.68 2.40
N MET A 104 -0.07 -2.81 2.48
CA MET A 104 -1.23 -3.00 3.36
C MET A 104 -2.51 -2.66 2.60
N ALA A 105 -3.41 -3.63 2.54
CA ALA A 105 -4.76 -3.45 2.01
C ALA A 105 -5.69 -2.96 3.13
N ILE A 106 -6.56 -2.01 2.82
CA ILE A 106 -7.58 -1.46 3.73
C ILE A 106 -8.93 -1.43 2.99
N GLY A 107 -9.98 -1.94 3.62
CA GLY A 107 -11.30 -2.06 3.02
C GLY A 107 -12.39 -2.37 4.04
N LYS A 108 -13.54 -2.83 3.54
CA LYS A 108 -14.68 -3.30 4.33
C LYS A 108 -15.32 -4.48 3.60
#